data_AF-A0A374AES9-F1
#
_entry.id   AF-A0A374AES9-F1
#
_cell.length_a   1.000
_cell.length_b   1.000
_cell.length_c   1.000
_cell.angle_alpha   90.00
_cell.angle_beta   90.00
_cell.angle_gamma   90.00
#
_symmetry.space_group_name_H-M   'P 1'
#
loop_
_entity.id
_entity.type
_entity.pdbx_description
1 polymer ?
#
loop_
_entity_poly.entity_id
_entity_poly.type
_entity_poly.pdbx_seq_one_letter_code
_entity_poly.pdbx_strand_id
1 'polypeptide(L)'
;MEKGYKVFNQYWECRGFKYEVGKTYTENFKPICCERGFHYCTDLKDCFNYYAFDPYNKVAEIIAHGEIDRKSDNSKCCTSKIEIVREISWEEVLRLVNIGKSCSGFCNSGNRNSGDWNSGNRNSGDWNSGNRNSGNRNSGNRNSGDWNSGNWNSGNWNSGNRNSGNCNSGDWNKTNFASGCFNTSEPKINLFNKPSNWTYLDWIHSDARSLLNQINASPTEWISEQRMSDKEKEIHPDYKITGGYLKEKDTWDTSNEANEWWSGLSNDEKQIIKDIPNFDASIFKEITGIDVN
;
A
#
# COMPACT_ATOMS: atom_id res chain seq x y z
N MET A 1 29.10 24.48 6.75
CA MET A 1 29.48 23.08 7.03
C MET A 1 28.29 22.38 7.64
N GLU A 2 27.93 21.21 7.16
CA GLU A 2 26.73 20.47 7.59
C GLU A 2 27.05 18.99 7.72
N LYS A 3 26.53 18.35 8.77
CA LYS A 3 26.65 16.91 8.96
C LYS A 3 25.58 16.18 8.18
N GLY A 4 25.91 14.99 7.70
CA GLY A 4 24.93 14.10 7.11
C GLY A 4 25.45 12.68 7.01
N TYR A 5 24.74 11.89 6.22
CA TYR A 5 25.02 10.49 5.99
C TYR A 5 25.12 10.21 4.50
N LYS A 6 25.99 9.26 4.16
CA LYS A 6 26.10 8.74 2.81
C LYS A 6 26.26 7.23 2.85
N VAL A 7 25.58 6.57 1.92
CA VAL A 7 25.71 5.13 1.68
C VAL A 7 26.48 4.91 0.38
N PHE A 8 27.28 3.86 0.34
CA PHE A 8 28.07 3.39 -0.79
C PHE A 8 27.85 1.89 -0.97
N ASN A 9 28.25 1.35 -2.12
CA ASN A 9 28.32 -0.09 -2.28
C ASN A 9 29.41 -0.70 -1.36
N GLN A 10 29.51 -2.04 -1.35
CA GLN A 10 30.48 -2.78 -0.53
C GLN A 10 31.96 -2.42 -0.79
N TYR A 11 32.27 -1.74 -1.89
CA TYR A 11 33.62 -1.34 -2.31
C TYR A 11 33.95 0.13 -2.06
N TRP A 12 33.11 0.85 -1.30
CA TRP A 12 33.21 2.29 -1.08
C TRP A 12 33.03 3.13 -2.35
N GLU A 13 32.20 2.68 -3.28
CA GLU A 13 31.96 3.38 -4.54
C GLU A 13 30.54 3.95 -4.62
N CYS A 14 30.44 5.11 -5.29
CA CYS A 14 29.18 5.73 -5.67
C CYS A 14 29.34 6.34 -7.06
N ARG A 15 28.49 5.92 -8.02
CA ARG A 15 28.53 6.36 -9.43
C ARG A 15 29.93 6.22 -10.09
N GLY A 16 30.65 5.14 -9.78
CA GLY A 16 31.99 4.86 -10.33
C GLY A 16 33.13 5.65 -9.68
N PHE A 17 32.85 6.51 -8.70
CA PHE A 17 33.87 7.19 -7.90
C PHE A 17 34.13 6.43 -6.60
N LYS A 18 35.40 6.22 -6.26
CA LYS A 18 35.83 5.52 -5.04
C LYS A 18 36.16 6.50 -3.91
N TYR A 19 35.64 6.20 -2.72
CA TYR A 19 35.79 7.01 -1.53
C TYR A 19 36.62 6.27 -0.48
N GLU A 20 37.22 7.02 0.43
CA GLU A 20 37.95 6.50 1.58
C GLU A 20 37.62 7.33 2.82
N VAL A 21 37.53 6.66 3.96
CA VAL A 21 37.35 7.31 5.27
C VAL A 21 38.54 8.22 5.58
N GLY A 22 38.25 9.39 6.14
CA GLY A 22 39.22 10.44 6.47
C GLY A 22 39.59 11.36 5.28
N LYS A 23 39.09 11.09 4.06
CA LYS A 23 39.39 11.91 2.89
C LYS A 23 38.32 12.96 2.61
N THR A 24 38.76 14.06 2.01
CA THR A 24 37.91 15.14 1.51
C THR A 24 38.01 15.23 -0.01
N TYR A 25 36.86 15.36 -0.66
CA TYR A 25 36.72 15.44 -2.12
C TYR A 25 36.05 16.75 -2.51
N THR A 26 36.51 17.37 -3.59
CA THR A 26 36.01 18.66 -4.08
C THR A 26 35.76 18.59 -5.58
N GLU A 27 34.63 19.12 -6.02
CA GLU A 27 34.29 19.33 -7.43
C GLU A 27 34.16 20.84 -7.70
N ASN A 28 34.70 21.30 -8.82
CA ASN A 28 34.77 22.73 -9.17
C ASN A 28 33.54 23.22 -9.95
N PHE A 29 32.38 22.61 -9.74
CA PHE A 29 31.13 23.00 -10.39
C PHE A 29 30.01 23.15 -9.36
N LYS A 30 29.01 23.99 -9.70
CA LYS A 30 27.83 24.21 -8.86
C LYS A 30 27.06 22.89 -8.70
N PRO A 31 26.82 22.41 -7.47
CA PRO A 31 26.06 21.18 -7.25
C PRO A 31 24.60 21.38 -7.67
N ILE A 32 24.01 20.32 -8.23
CA ILE A 32 22.59 20.27 -8.61
C ILE A 32 22.03 18.96 -8.07
N CYS A 33 21.08 19.05 -7.15
CA CYS A 33 20.54 17.90 -6.46
C CYS A 33 19.94 16.93 -7.47
N CYS A 34 20.13 15.63 -7.24
CA CYS A 34 19.82 14.52 -8.15
C CYS A 34 20.65 14.43 -9.45
N GLU A 35 21.24 15.52 -9.92
CA GLU A 35 22.03 15.54 -11.16
C GLU A 35 23.54 15.37 -10.89
N ARG A 36 24.20 16.38 -10.30
CA ARG A 36 25.67 16.45 -10.14
C ARG A 36 26.10 16.96 -8.77
N GLY A 37 27.28 16.56 -8.32
CA GLY A 37 27.79 16.82 -6.98
C GLY A 37 27.83 15.56 -6.11
N PHE A 38 28.36 15.71 -4.91
CA PHE A 38 28.40 14.63 -3.92
C PHE A 38 27.07 14.54 -3.17
N HIS A 39 26.23 13.55 -3.53
CA HIS A 39 24.93 13.35 -2.87
C HIS A 39 25.06 12.73 -1.47
N TYR A 40 24.28 13.23 -0.52
CA TYR A 40 24.16 12.74 0.85
C TYR A 40 22.73 13.02 1.38
N CYS A 41 22.40 12.51 2.56
CA CYS A 41 21.12 12.80 3.23
C CYS A 41 21.37 13.35 4.64
N THR A 42 20.46 14.18 5.14
CA THR A 42 20.54 14.71 6.51
C THR A 42 20.17 13.67 7.55
N ASP A 43 19.14 12.88 7.26
CA ASP A 43 18.74 11.73 8.07
C ASP A 43 19.26 10.42 7.44
N LEU A 44 19.79 9.53 8.28
CA LEU A 44 20.36 8.26 7.80
C LEU A 44 19.31 7.39 7.11
N LYS A 45 18.08 7.36 7.62
CA LYS A 45 16.99 6.57 7.03
C LYS A 45 16.72 6.94 5.56
N ASP A 46 16.88 8.22 5.21
CA ASP A 46 16.58 8.71 3.86
C ASP A 46 17.60 8.26 2.83
N CYS A 47 18.82 7.89 3.26
CA CYS A 47 19.79 7.25 2.38
C CYS A 47 19.24 5.96 1.77
N PHE A 48 18.39 5.23 2.51
CA PHE A 48 17.83 3.96 2.07
C PHE A 48 16.61 4.10 1.14
N ASN A 49 16.23 5.33 0.79
CA ASN A 49 15.38 5.58 -0.38
C ASN A 49 16.16 5.46 -1.70
N TYR A 50 17.50 5.47 -1.63
CA TYR A 50 18.39 5.44 -2.81
C TYR A 50 19.30 4.21 -2.84
N TYR A 51 19.43 3.52 -1.71
CA TYR A 51 20.22 2.31 -1.54
C TYR A 51 19.37 1.26 -0.84
N ALA A 52 19.56 -0.02 -1.16
CA ALA A 52 18.95 -1.09 -0.40
C ALA A 52 19.45 -1.04 1.07
N PHE A 53 18.56 -1.33 2.02
CA PHE A 53 18.91 -1.54 3.42
C PHE A 53 19.61 -2.90 3.58
N ASP A 54 20.88 -2.94 3.21
CA ASP A 54 21.67 -4.16 3.04
C ASP A 54 22.99 -4.07 3.85
N PRO A 55 23.27 -5.00 4.79
CA PRO A 55 24.48 -5.01 5.61
C PRO A 55 25.81 -5.05 4.85
N TYR A 56 25.82 -5.38 3.56
CA TYR A 56 27.02 -5.31 2.73
C TYR A 56 27.36 -3.88 2.27
N ASN A 57 26.39 -2.96 2.28
CA ASN A 57 26.64 -1.56 1.94
C ASN A 57 27.52 -0.88 3.02
N LYS A 58 28.28 0.12 2.57
CA LYS A 58 29.08 0.97 3.44
C LYS A 58 28.32 2.23 3.80
N VAL A 59 28.26 2.56 5.09
CA VAL A 59 27.54 3.73 5.59
C VAL A 59 28.54 4.65 6.27
N ALA A 60 28.49 5.95 6.00
CA ALA A 60 29.40 6.92 6.59
C ALA A 60 28.68 8.14 7.15
N GLU A 61 29.23 8.66 8.24
CA GLU A 61 29.02 10.06 8.64
C GLU A 61 29.89 10.93 7.74
N ILE A 62 29.31 12.01 7.21
CA ILE A 62 29.99 12.93 6.31
C ILE A 62 29.87 14.37 6.82
N ILE A 63 30.76 15.24 6.36
CA ILE A 63 30.61 16.69 6.48
C ILE A 63 30.58 17.31 5.09
N ALA A 64 29.51 18.04 4.78
CA ALA A 64 29.41 18.87 3.59
C ALA A 64 30.03 20.24 3.88
N HIS A 65 31.11 20.57 3.16
CA HIS A 65 31.88 21.80 3.33
C HIS A 65 31.56 22.85 2.27
N GLY A 66 31.08 22.42 1.10
CA GLY A 66 30.90 23.28 -0.08
C GLY A 66 29.53 23.93 -0.16
N GLU A 67 29.21 24.44 -1.34
CA GLU A 67 27.83 24.82 -1.69
C GLU A 67 26.92 23.60 -1.55
N ILE A 68 25.65 23.82 -1.21
CA ILE A 68 24.66 22.76 -1.00
C ILE A 68 23.43 23.08 -1.83
N ASP A 69 22.97 22.09 -2.59
CA ASP A 69 21.65 22.11 -3.24
C ASP A 69 20.79 20.97 -2.67
N ARG A 70 19.48 21.18 -2.57
CA ARG A 70 18.56 20.29 -1.85
C ARG A 70 17.33 19.94 -2.68
N LYS A 71 16.83 18.73 -2.46
CA LYS A 71 15.47 18.38 -2.85
C LYS A 71 14.47 19.16 -1.99
N SER A 72 13.29 19.46 -2.52
CA SER A 72 12.26 20.27 -1.84
C SER A 72 11.80 19.69 -0.50
N ASP A 73 11.85 18.36 -0.33
CA ASP A 73 11.51 17.65 0.91
C ASP A 73 12.71 17.45 1.85
N ASN A 74 13.88 18.00 1.51
CA ASN A 74 15.16 17.81 2.19
C ASN A 74 15.64 16.35 2.36
N SER A 75 14.95 15.37 1.78
CA SER A 75 15.32 13.95 1.87
C SER A 75 16.66 13.62 1.19
N LYS A 76 17.14 14.54 0.33
CA LYS A 76 18.39 14.41 -0.39
C LYS A 76 19.03 15.77 -0.59
N CYS A 77 20.34 15.81 -0.40
CA CYS A 77 21.18 16.97 -0.64
C CYS A 77 22.34 16.59 -1.57
N CYS A 78 22.97 17.56 -2.19
CA CYS A 78 24.31 17.39 -2.77
C CYS A 78 25.20 18.57 -2.44
N THR A 79 26.51 18.34 -2.43
CA THR A 79 27.51 19.38 -2.17
C THR A 79 28.66 19.33 -3.16
N SER A 80 29.32 20.47 -3.37
CA SER A 80 30.57 20.54 -4.15
C SER A 80 31.81 20.06 -3.37
N LYS A 81 31.73 19.94 -2.04
CA LYS A 81 32.86 19.47 -1.22
C LYS A 81 32.39 18.61 -0.07
N ILE A 82 32.83 17.35 -0.02
CA ILE A 82 32.43 16.35 0.96
C ILE A 82 33.64 15.76 1.67
N GLU A 83 33.55 15.61 3.00
CA GLU A 83 34.48 14.85 3.82
C GLU A 83 33.81 13.55 4.29
N ILE A 84 34.48 12.42 4.11
CA ILE A 84 34.02 11.13 4.64
C ILE A 84 34.65 10.95 6.02
N VAL A 85 33.89 11.21 7.09
CA VAL A 85 34.46 11.32 8.45
C VAL A 85 34.81 9.95 9.01
N ARG A 86 33.85 9.01 8.98
CA ARG A 86 34.01 7.65 9.53
C ARG A 86 33.00 6.69 8.92
N GLU A 87 33.33 5.40 8.93
CA GLU A 87 32.34 4.34 8.72
C GLU A 87 31.43 4.22 9.95
N ILE A 88 30.13 4.00 9.70
CA ILE A 88 29.13 3.68 10.71
C ILE A 88 28.91 2.18 10.66
N SER A 89 29.11 1.49 11.79
CA SER A 89 28.87 0.05 11.87
C SER A 89 27.38 -0.26 11.71
N TRP A 90 27.04 -1.43 11.20
CA TRP A 90 25.63 -1.82 11.04
C TRP A 90 24.85 -1.93 12.34
N GLU A 91 25.53 -2.22 13.47
CA GLU A 91 24.91 -2.12 14.79
C GLU A 91 24.51 -0.67 15.13
N GLU A 92 25.35 0.31 14.78
CA GLU A 92 25.02 1.72 14.94
C GLU A 92 23.96 2.18 13.94
N VAL A 93 24.01 1.73 12.68
CA VAL A 93 22.95 1.99 11.67
C VAL A 93 21.60 1.55 12.22
N LEU A 94 21.49 0.32 12.72
CA LEU A 94 20.25 -0.20 13.31
C LEU A 94 19.77 0.64 14.49
N ARG A 95 20.67 1.17 15.32
CA ARG A 95 20.31 2.08 16.42
C ARG A 95 19.86 3.45 15.94
N LEU A 96 20.43 3.97 14.86
CA LEU A 96 20.13 5.30 14.33
C LEU A 96 18.82 5.34 13.54
N VAL A 97 18.49 4.27 12.82
CA VAL A 97 17.26 4.20 12.00
C VAL A 97 16.03 3.78 12.81
N ASN A 98 16.19 3.30 14.04
CA ASN A 98 15.10 2.89 14.91
C ASN A 98 15.00 3.83 16.12
N ILE A 99 13.78 4.23 16.50
CA ILE A 99 13.52 5.02 17.70
C ILE A 99 13.07 4.09 18.82
N GLY A 100 13.94 3.88 19.82
CA GLY A 100 13.65 3.04 20.99
C GLY A 100 14.70 1.96 21.21
N LYS A 101 14.34 0.87 21.88
CA LYS A 101 15.30 -0.17 22.32
C LYS A 101 14.98 -1.54 21.76
N SER A 102 16.05 -2.28 21.45
CA SER A 102 15.99 -3.69 21.06
C SER A 102 15.15 -3.96 19.81
N CYS A 103 15.17 -3.04 18.85
CA CYS A 103 14.51 -3.25 17.56
C CYS A 103 15.49 -3.87 16.55
N SER A 104 14.97 -4.73 15.68
CA SER A 104 15.67 -5.27 14.51
C SER A 104 14.89 -4.95 13.25
N GLY A 105 15.60 -4.67 12.16
CA GLY A 105 15.01 -4.14 10.92
C GLY A 105 15.08 -2.62 10.85
N PHE A 106 14.21 -2.02 10.03
CA PHE A 106 14.31 -0.65 9.58
C PHE A 106 13.14 0.21 10.05
N CYS A 107 13.42 1.44 10.49
CA CYS A 107 12.42 2.47 10.77
C CYS A 107 11.30 2.08 11.76
N ASN A 108 11.62 1.30 12.79
CA ASN A 108 10.70 1.04 13.88
C ASN A 108 10.69 2.17 14.91
N SER A 109 9.53 2.42 15.51
CA SER A 109 9.32 3.30 16.65
C SER A 109 8.72 2.53 17.82
N GLY A 110 9.35 2.65 19.00
CA GLY A 110 9.05 1.90 20.22
C GLY A 110 10.06 0.78 20.49
N ASN A 111 9.68 -0.24 21.27
CA ASN A 111 10.64 -1.21 21.80
C ASN A 111 10.35 -2.65 21.37
N ARG A 112 11.42 -3.42 21.15
CA ARG A 112 11.38 -4.86 20.88
C ARG A 112 10.57 -5.22 19.63
N ASN A 113 10.61 -4.37 18.60
CA ASN A 113 9.99 -4.68 17.32
C ASN A 113 10.98 -5.44 16.43
N SER A 114 10.48 -6.39 15.66
CA SER A 114 11.26 -7.13 14.66
C SER A 114 10.56 -7.05 13.31
N GLY A 115 11.27 -6.55 12.30
CA GLY A 115 10.73 -6.24 10.98
C GLY A 115 10.84 -4.74 10.72
N ASP A 116 10.06 -4.24 9.78
CA ASP A 116 10.21 -2.87 9.30
C ASP A 116 8.97 -2.02 9.58
N TRP A 117 9.19 -0.74 9.83
CA TRP A 117 8.13 0.27 9.91
C TRP A 117 7.05 0.01 10.97
N ASN A 118 7.39 -0.69 12.06
CA ASN A 118 6.44 -0.88 13.16
C ASN A 118 6.41 0.32 14.10
N SER A 119 5.23 0.70 14.55
CA SER A 119 5.00 1.68 15.61
C SER A 119 4.37 1.01 16.84
N GLY A 120 4.97 1.21 18.01
CA GLY A 120 4.56 0.59 19.28
C GLY A 120 5.56 -0.46 19.76
N ASN A 121 5.12 -1.49 20.49
CA ASN A 121 6.05 -2.41 21.17
C ASN A 121 5.76 -3.88 20.92
N ARG A 122 6.83 -4.67 20.81
CA ARG A 122 6.80 -6.13 20.69
C ARG A 122 6.06 -6.63 19.45
N ASN A 123 6.12 -5.87 18.35
CA ASN A 123 5.56 -6.31 17.08
C ASN A 123 6.57 -7.18 16.32
N SER A 124 6.07 -8.17 15.58
CA SER A 124 6.84 -9.01 14.69
C SER A 124 6.19 -9.03 13.31
N GLY A 125 6.97 -8.76 12.27
CA GLY A 125 6.48 -8.47 10.92
C GLY A 125 6.56 -6.97 10.66
N ASP A 126 5.87 -6.49 9.62
CA ASP A 126 6.08 -5.15 9.09
C ASP A 126 4.83 -4.28 9.19
N TRP A 127 5.01 -2.97 9.27
CA TRP A 127 3.94 -1.97 9.19
C TRP A 127 2.85 -2.12 10.26
N ASN A 128 3.16 -2.71 11.41
CA ASN A 128 2.19 -2.80 12.50
C ASN A 128 2.12 -1.51 13.31
N SER A 129 0.92 -1.08 13.67
CA SER A 129 0.66 -0.01 14.62
C SER A 129 -0.02 -0.57 15.87
N GLY A 130 0.58 -0.36 17.04
CA GLY A 130 0.12 -0.86 18.34
C GLY A 130 1.08 -1.87 18.95
N ASN A 131 0.61 -2.82 19.75
CA ASN A 131 1.49 -3.68 20.54
C ASN A 131 1.20 -5.17 20.42
N ARG A 132 2.28 -5.97 20.43
CA ARG A 132 2.23 -7.44 20.43
C ARG A 132 1.51 -8.02 19.22
N ASN A 133 1.64 -7.39 18.06
CA ASN A 133 1.12 -7.93 16.79
C ASN A 133 2.14 -8.88 16.17
N SER A 134 1.66 -9.92 15.51
CA SER A 134 2.46 -10.85 14.71
C SER A 134 1.84 -10.95 13.31
N GLY A 135 2.66 -10.70 12.28
CA GLY A 135 2.21 -10.53 10.90
C GLY A 135 2.34 -9.08 10.47
N ASN A 136 1.65 -8.69 9.40
CA ASN A 136 1.89 -7.44 8.71
C ASN A 136 0.67 -6.52 8.71
N ARG A 137 0.91 -5.21 8.80
CA ARG A 137 -0.11 -4.17 8.60
C ARG A 137 -1.31 -4.29 9.56
N ASN A 138 -1.06 -4.74 10.79
CA ASN A 138 -2.09 -4.75 11.82
C ASN A 138 -2.15 -3.40 12.53
N SER A 139 -3.36 -2.91 12.79
CA SER A 139 -3.66 -1.77 13.65
C SER A 139 -4.37 -2.23 14.91
N GLY A 140 -3.84 -1.85 16.08
CA GLY A 140 -4.34 -2.27 17.40
C GLY A 140 -3.40 -3.26 18.08
N ASN A 141 -3.90 -4.13 18.96
CA ASN A 141 -3.04 -4.94 19.83
C ASN A 141 -3.36 -6.42 19.79
N ARG A 142 -2.31 -7.25 19.93
CA ARG A 142 -2.41 -8.70 20.07
C ARG A 142 -3.10 -9.38 18.88
N ASN A 143 -2.89 -8.85 17.69
CA ASN A 143 -3.36 -9.47 16.45
C ASN A 143 -2.32 -10.47 15.93
N SER A 144 -2.79 -11.56 15.33
CA SER A 144 -1.98 -12.57 14.64
C SER A 144 -2.52 -12.76 13.23
N GLY A 145 -1.67 -12.61 12.23
CA GLY A 145 -2.03 -12.57 10.81
C GLY A 145 -1.87 -11.16 10.23
N ASP A 146 -2.48 -10.90 9.10
CA ASP A 146 -2.23 -9.67 8.32
C ASP A 146 -3.48 -8.80 8.21
N TRP A 147 -3.27 -7.49 8.15
CA TRP A 147 -4.32 -6.51 7.83
C TRP A 147 -5.50 -6.50 8.81
N ASN A 148 -5.28 -6.81 10.09
CA ASN A 148 -6.33 -6.70 11.10
C ASN A 148 -6.40 -5.29 11.69
N SER A 149 -7.62 -4.79 11.89
CA SER A 149 -7.91 -3.57 12.64
C SER A 149 -8.69 -3.92 13.90
N GLY A 150 -8.22 -3.44 15.06
CA GLY A 150 -8.78 -3.75 16.38
C GLY A 150 -7.87 -4.66 17.20
N ASN A 151 -8.41 -5.44 18.13
CA ASN A 151 -7.58 -6.18 19.08
C ASN A 151 -7.92 -7.66 19.14
N TRP A 152 -6.91 -8.49 19.40
CA TRP A 152 -7.06 -9.92 19.64
C TRP A 152 -7.64 -10.71 18.47
N ASN A 153 -7.40 -10.26 17.24
CA ASN A 153 -7.81 -10.98 16.06
C ASN A 153 -6.78 -12.04 15.67
N SER A 154 -7.25 -13.18 15.17
CA SER A 154 -6.42 -14.24 14.59
C SER A 154 -6.92 -14.55 13.18
N GLY A 155 -6.05 -14.46 12.20
CA GLY A 155 -6.37 -14.56 10.77
C GLY A 155 -6.16 -13.21 10.07
N ASN A 156 -6.74 -13.02 8.90
CA ASN A 156 -6.45 -11.89 8.04
C ASN A 156 -7.67 -11.01 7.79
N TRP A 157 -7.46 -9.71 7.59
CA TRP A 157 -8.51 -8.78 7.17
C TRP A 157 -9.71 -8.68 8.13
N ASN A 158 -9.49 -8.87 9.44
CA ASN A 158 -10.57 -8.69 10.41
C ASN A 158 -10.64 -7.24 10.89
N SER A 159 -11.86 -6.72 11.03
CA SER A 159 -12.16 -5.45 11.67
C SER A 159 -13.00 -5.68 12.92
N GLY A 160 -12.59 -5.10 14.05
CA GLY A 160 -13.21 -5.30 15.36
C GLY A 160 -12.33 -6.16 16.28
N ASN A 161 -12.90 -6.85 17.27
CA ASN A 161 -12.12 -7.51 18.30
C ASN A 161 -12.44 -9.00 18.45
N ARG A 162 -11.41 -9.77 18.79
CA ARG A 162 -11.52 -11.19 19.19
C ARG A 162 -12.14 -12.07 18.10
N ASN A 163 -11.90 -11.73 16.85
CA ASN A 163 -12.27 -12.57 15.72
C ASN A 163 -11.21 -13.66 15.47
N SER A 164 -11.66 -14.81 15.02
CA SER A 164 -10.83 -15.94 14.59
C SER A 164 -11.32 -16.42 13.23
N GLY A 165 -10.47 -16.28 12.21
CA GLY A 165 -10.80 -16.50 10.80
C GLY A 165 -10.48 -15.26 9.97
N ASN A 166 -11.00 -15.19 8.75
CA ASN A 166 -10.64 -14.15 7.78
C ASN A 166 -11.84 -13.28 7.41
N CYS A 167 -11.57 -12.00 7.11
CA CYS A 167 -12.56 -11.07 6.57
C CYS A 167 -13.80 -10.87 7.45
N ASN A 168 -13.65 -10.96 8.78
CA ASN A 168 -14.77 -10.67 9.69
C ASN A 168 -14.85 -9.19 10.04
N SER A 169 -16.08 -8.69 10.19
CA SER A 169 -16.40 -7.36 10.71
C SER A 169 -17.29 -7.49 11.95
N GLY A 170 -16.90 -6.89 13.06
CA GLY A 170 -17.59 -6.99 14.35
C GLY A 170 -16.75 -7.73 15.38
N ASP A 171 -17.37 -8.36 16.39
CA ASP A 171 -16.65 -8.90 17.54
C ASP A 171 -16.98 -10.38 17.80
N TRP A 172 -15.99 -11.14 18.29
CA TRP A 172 -16.19 -12.52 18.76
C TRP A 172 -16.66 -13.52 17.70
N ASN A 173 -16.31 -13.30 16.42
CA ASN A 173 -16.61 -14.26 15.37
C ASN A 173 -15.55 -15.36 15.30
N LYS A 174 -15.97 -16.60 15.06
CA LYS A 174 -15.11 -17.77 14.85
C LYS A 174 -15.47 -18.45 13.52
N THR A 175 -15.33 -17.70 12.43
CA THR A 175 -15.64 -18.12 11.06
C THR A 175 -14.98 -17.15 10.06
N ASN A 176 -15.31 -17.23 8.77
CA ASN A 176 -14.88 -16.28 7.76
C ASN A 176 -16.06 -15.44 7.27
N PHE A 177 -15.76 -14.25 6.73
CA PHE A 177 -16.72 -13.38 6.06
C PHE A 177 -17.94 -12.98 6.91
N ALA A 178 -17.84 -13.07 8.25
CA ALA A 178 -18.96 -12.72 9.10
C ALA A 178 -19.02 -11.22 9.37
N SER A 179 -20.23 -10.67 9.28
CA SER A 179 -20.56 -9.34 9.78
C SER A 179 -21.48 -9.47 10.99
N GLY A 180 -21.06 -9.01 12.16
CA GLY A 180 -21.83 -9.08 13.41
C GLY A 180 -21.04 -9.66 14.58
N CYS A 181 -21.75 -10.27 15.53
CA CYS A 181 -21.14 -10.77 16.76
C CYS A 181 -21.50 -12.24 17.03
N PHE A 182 -20.55 -12.98 17.63
CA PHE A 182 -20.74 -14.38 18.08
C PHE A 182 -21.10 -15.39 16.97
N ASN A 183 -20.65 -15.16 15.73
CA ASN A 183 -20.87 -16.12 14.64
C ASN A 183 -19.87 -17.28 14.69
N THR A 184 -20.34 -18.52 14.58
CA THR A 184 -19.49 -19.73 14.56
C THR A 184 -19.59 -20.53 13.26
N SER A 185 -20.42 -20.09 12.33
CA SER A 185 -20.62 -20.66 11.00
C SER A 185 -20.60 -19.55 9.97
N GLU A 186 -20.11 -19.85 8.78
CA GLU A 186 -20.01 -18.85 7.71
C GLU A 186 -21.40 -18.36 7.33
N PRO A 187 -21.68 -17.04 7.39
CA PRO A 187 -23.00 -16.53 7.08
C PRO A 187 -23.38 -16.77 5.63
N LYS A 188 -24.67 -17.03 5.43
CA LYS A 188 -25.25 -17.04 4.09
C LYS A 188 -25.50 -15.61 3.63
N ILE A 189 -25.30 -15.37 2.34
CA ILE A 189 -25.51 -14.06 1.74
C ILE A 189 -26.93 -13.89 1.24
N ASN A 190 -27.38 -12.65 1.17
CA ASN A 190 -28.57 -12.31 0.42
C ASN A 190 -28.21 -12.24 -1.07
N LEU A 191 -29.07 -12.80 -1.91
CA LEU A 191 -29.04 -12.65 -3.36
C LEU A 191 -30.42 -12.17 -3.78
N PHE A 192 -30.48 -11.11 -4.59
CA PHE A 192 -31.73 -10.45 -5.01
C PHE A 192 -32.65 -10.08 -3.85
N ASN A 193 -32.08 -9.40 -2.84
CA ASN A 193 -32.77 -8.91 -1.62
C ASN A 193 -33.43 -10.00 -0.75
N LYS A 194 -33.11 -11.28 -0.97
CA LYS A 194 -33.66 -12.41 -0.21
C LYS A 194 -32.53 -13.30 0.33
N PRO A 195 -32.72 -13.94 1.50
CA PRO A 195 -31.77 -14.94 1.99
C PRO A 195 -31.56 -16.05 0.98
N SER A 196 -30.31 -16.47 0.80
CA SER A 196 -29.95 -17.62 -0.04
C SER A 196 -29.34 -18.73 0.79
N ASN A 197 -29.10 -19.89 0.17
CA ASN A 197 -28.29 -20.96 0.74
C ASN A 197 -26.80 -20.83 0.40
N TRP A 198 -26.38 -19.78 -0.31
CA TRP A 198 -24.99 -19.52 -0.68
C TRP A 198 -24.27 -18.74 0.41
N THR A 199 -23.01 -19.10 0.65
CA THR A 199 -22.02 -18.29 1.35
C THR A 199 -21.43 -17.24 0.40
N TYR A 200 -20.62 -16.33 0.94
CA TYR A 200 -19.85 -15.44 0.08
C TYR A 200 -18.86 -16.23 -0.78
N LEU A 201 -18.23 -17.29 -0.25
CA LEU A 201 -17.34 -18.15 -1.02
C LEU A 201 -18.04 -18.83 -2.21
N ASP A 202 -19.27 -19.30 -2.02
CA ASP A 202 -20.06 -19.87 -3.11
C ASP A 202 -20.24 -18.84 -4.25
N TRP A 203 -20.53 -17.57 -3.91
CA TRP A 203 -20.60 -16.49 -4.90
C TRP A 203 -19.26 -16.23 -5.59
N ILE A 204 -18.16 -16.08 -4.84
CA ILE A 204 -16.88 -15.69 -5.44
C ILE A 204 -16.33 -16.75 -6.40
N HIS A 205 -16.67 -18.03 -6.15
CA HIS A 205 -16.23 -19.17 -6.94
C HIS A 205 -17.28 -19.65 -7.95
N SER A 206 -18.43 -18.98 -8.06
CA SER A 206 -19.46 -19.34 -9.03
C SER A 206 -19.11 -18.94 -10.47
N ASP A 207 -19.50 -19.77 -11.43
CA ASP A 207 -19.39 -19.45 -12.86
C ASP A 207 -20.21 -18.22 -13.22
N ALA A 208 -21.37 -18.03 -12.58
CA ALA A 208 -22.22 -16.85 -12.77
C ALA A 208 -21.46 -15.55 -12.45
N ARG A 209 -20.74 -15.49 -11.33
CA ARG A 209 -19.90 -14.33 -10.98
C ARG A 209 -18.74 -14.16 -11.95
N SER A 210 -18.15 -15.26 -12.44
CA SER A 210 -17.10 -15.21 -13.48
C SER A 210 -17.61 -14.58 -14.77
N LEU A 211 -18.80 -15.00 -15.24
CA LEU A 211 -19.46 -14.43 -16.43
C LEU A 211 -19.78 -12.94 -16.23
N LEU A 212 -20.42 -12.59 -15.11
CA LEU A 212 -20.82 -11.19 -14.86
C LEU A 212 -19.63 -10.22 -14.77
N ASN A 213 -18.45 -10.68 -14.34
CA ASN A 213 -17.24 -9.84 -14.35
C ASN A 213 -16.66 -9.58 -15.76
N GLN A 214 -17.20 -10.23 -16.79
CA GLN A 214 -16.81 -9.97 -18.19
C GLN A 214 -17.59 -8.81 -18.80
N ILE A 215 -18.64 -8.31 -18.13
CA ILE A 215 -19.37 -7.13 -18.56
C ILE A 215 -18.38 -5.95 -18.58
N ASN A 216 -18.08 -5.45 -19.78
CA ASN A 216 -17.15 -4.34 -19.98
C ASN A 216 -17.82 -2.98 -19.69
N ALA A 217 -18.43 -2.86 -18.52
CA ALA A 217 -19.05 -1.63 -18.07
C ALA A 217 -18.50 -1.25 -16.71
N SER A 218 -17.96 -0.03 -16.64
CA SER A 218 -17.36 0.50 -15.42
C SER A 218 -18.21 1.65 -14.90
N PRO A 219 -18.66 1.59 -13.63
CA PRO A 219 -19.41 2.69 -13.01
C PRO A 219 -18.56 3.94 -12.79
N THR A 220 -17.24 3.82 -12.95
CA THR A 220 -16.30 4.93 -12.83
C THR A 220 -15.40 5.04 -14.05
N GLU A 221 -15.07 6.26 -14.46
CA GLU A 221 -14.10 6.55 -15.51
C GLU A 221 -13.06 7.54 -15.02
N TRP A 222 -11.79 7.28 -15.33
CA TRP A 222 -10.74 8.28 -15.12
C TRP A 222 -10.77 9.34 -16.22
N ILE A 223 -11.04 10.60 -15.84
CA ILE A 223 -11.01 11.74 -16.75
C ILE A 223 -9.68 12.47 -16.55
N SER A 224 -8.80 12.36 -17.54
CA SER A 224 -7.53 13.08 -17.54
C SER A 224 -7.75 14.58 -17.65
N GLU A 225 -6.82 15.38 -17.12
CA GLU A 225 -6.83 16.85 -17.19
C GLU A 225 -7.16 17.41 -18.59
N GLN A 226 -6.69 16.74 -19.64
CA GLN A 226 -6.89 17.13 -21.04
C GLN A 226 -8.35 16.95 -21.51
N ARG A 227 -9.06 15.99 -20.92
CA ARG A 227 -10.47 15.67 -21.22
C ARG A 227 -11.46 16.40 -20.31
N MET A 228 -10.98 17.02 -19.23
CA MET A 228 -11.83 17.77 -18.31
C MET A 228 -12.33 19.07 -18.93
N SER A 229 -13.64 19.31 -18.78
CA SER A 229 -14.27 20.62 -19.04
C SER A 229 -13.87 21.66 -18.00
N ASP A 230 -14.06 22.95 -18.32
CA ASP A 230 -13.75 24.05 -17.39
C ASP A 230 -14.54 23.95 -16.08
N LYS A 231 -15.79 23.50 -16.15
CA LYS A 231 -16.65 23.25 -14.99
C LYS A 231 -16.11 22.10 -14.12
N GLU A 232 -15.64 21.01 -14.73
CA GLU A 232 -15.02 19.90 -13.99
C GLU A 232 -13.71 20.35 -13.31
N LYS A 233 -12.93 21.22 -13.96
CA LYS A 233 -11.71 21.80 -13.38
C LYS A 233 -11.99 22.73 -12.20
N GLU A 234 -13.12 23.44 -12.23
CA GLU A 234 -13.57 24.28 -11.11
C GLU A 234 -13.98 23.44 -9.88
N ILE A 235 -14.64 22.29 -10.09
CA ILE A 235 -15.13 21.42 -9.03
C ILE A 235 -14.02 20.51 -8.46
N HIS A 236 -13.04 20.13 -9.27
CA HIS A 236 -11.94 19.22 -8.89
C HIS A 236 -10.57 19.89 -8.96
N PRO A 237 -10.29 21.00 -8.26
CA PRO A 237 -9.06 21.79 -8.44
C PRO A 237 -7.75 21.01 -8.20
N ASP A 238 -7.81 19.92 -7.45
CA ASP A 238 -6.69 19.00 -7.21
C ASP A 238 -6.23 18.25 -8.48
N TYR A 239 -6.99 18.34 -9.59
CA TYR A 239 -6.62 17.75 -10.89
C TYR A 239 -5.22 18.15 -11.35
N LYS A 240 -4.74 19.35 -10.96
CA LYS A 240 -3.39 19.83 -11.29
C LYS A 240 -2.29 18.99 -10.65
N ILE A 241 -2.60 18.34 -9.53
CA ILE A 241 -1.69 17.47 -8.79
C ILE A 241 -1.89 16.02 -9.24
N THR A 242 -3.15 15.59 -9.40
CA THR A 242 -3.51 14.19 -9.71
C THR A 242 -3.47 13.85 -11.19
N GLY A 243 -3.42 14.85 -12.08
CA GLY A 243 -3.48 14.68 -13.55
C GLY A 243 -4.88 14.39 -14.09
N GLY A 244 -5.93 14.55 -13.28
CA GLY A 244 -7.31 14.21 -13.61
C GLY A 244 -8.14 13.88 -12.37
N TYR A 245 -9.32 13.32 -12.58
CA TYR A 245 -10.19 12.86 -11.50
C TYR A 245 -10.95 11.60 -11.89
N LEU A 246 -11.36 10.82 -10.88
CA LEU A 246 -12.24 9.67 -11.08
C LEU A 246 -13.69 10.17 -11.08
N LYS A 247 -14.39 10.01 -12.20
CA LYS A 247 -15.78 10.41 -12.39
C LYS A 247 -16.70 9.22 -12.15
N GLU A 248 -17.71 9.40 -11.32
CA GLU A 248 -18.83 8.46 -11.19
C GLU A 248 -19.79 8.67 -12.37
N LYS A 249 -20.26 7.59 -12.98
CA LYS A 249 -21.31 7.63 -14.00
C LYS A 249 -22.66 7.52 -13.32
N ASP A 250 -23.59 8.42 -13.66
CA ASP A 250 -24.90 8.56 -12.98
C ASP A 250 -25.75 7.27 -13.01
N THR A 251 -25.52 6.39 -13.98
CA THR A 251 -26.09 5.04 -14.08
C THR A 251 -25.12 4.12 -14.81
N TRP A 252 -25.36 2.81 -14.77
CA TRP A 252 -24.81 1.86 -15.77
C TRP A 252 -25.42 2.18 -17.15
N ASP A 253 -25.21 3.39 -17.68
CA ASP A 253 -25.56 3.77 -19.05
C ASP A 253 -24.54 3.21 -20.03
N THR A 254 -24.33 1.90 -19.89
CA THR A 254 -23.65 0.98 -20.79
C THR A 254 -24.68 0.01 -21.35
N SER A 255 -25.96 0.37 -21.34
CA SER A 255 -27.06 -0.50 -21.72
C SER A 255 -26.78 -1.16 -23.08
N ASN A 256 -26.22 -0.42 -24.05
CA ASN A 256 -25.79 -1.00 -25.32
C ASN A 256 -24.72 -2.09 -25.14
N GLU A 257 -23.60 -1.80 -24.48
CA GLU A 257 -22.47 -2.74 -24.31
C GLU A 257 -22.85 -3.96 -23.45
N ALA A 258 -23.63 -3.76 -22.40
CA ALA A 258 -24.10 -4.83 -21.51
C ALA A 258 -25.15 -5.72 -22.19
N ASN A 259 -26.08 -5.15 -22.96
CA ASN A 259 -27.05 -5.94 -23.74
C ASN A 259 -26.41 -6.63 -24.96
N GLU A 260 -25.38 -6.02 -25.59
CA GLU A 260 -24.56 -6.67 -26.62
C GLU A 260 -23.80 -7.88 -26.04
N TRP A 261 -23.16 -7.70 -24.88
CA TRP A 261 -22.52 -8.81 -24.15
C TRP A 261 -23.52 -9.93 -23.85
N TRP A 262 -24.68 -9.60 -23.27
CA TRP A 262 -25.71 -10.59 -22.96
C TRP A 262 -26.20 -11.32 -24.21
N SER A 263 -26.42 -10.60 -25.32
CA SER A 263 -26.85 -11.19 -26.59
C SER A 263 -25.83 -12.19 -27.14
N GLY A 264 -24.53 -11.93 -26.92
CA GLY A 264 -23.42 -12.78 -27.32
C GLY A 264 -23.24 -14.06 -26.51
N LEU A 265 -23.84 -14.17 -25.33
CA LEU A 265 -23.77 -15.39 -24.50
C LEU A 265 -24.58 -16.55 -25.12
N SER A 266 -24.05 -17.76 -24.95
CA SER A 266 -24.77 -19.01 -25.21
C SER A 266 -25.98 -19.18 -24.27
N ASN A 267 -26.90 -20.08 -24.64
CA ASN A 267 -28.06 -20.37 -23.80
C ASN A 267 -27.66 -20.96 -22.44
N ASP A 268 -26.60 -21.79 -22.41
CA ASP A 268 -26.09 -22.39 -21.18
C ASP A 268 -25.50 -21.32 -20.24
N GLU A 269 -24.72 -20.36 -20.77
CA GLU A 269 -24.18 -19.23 -20.00
C GLU A 269 -25.29 -18.32 -19.45
N LYS A 270 -26.30 -18.03 -20.27
CA LYS A 270 -27.49 -17.29 -19.81
C LYS A 270 -28.20 -18.04 -18.69
N GLN A 271 -28.29 -19.37 -18.80
CA GLN A 271 -28.94 -20.20 -17.79
C GLN A 271 -28.14 -20.22 -16.47
N ILE A 272 -26.80 -20.30 -16.53
CA ILE A 272 -25.93 -20.21 -15.35
C ILE A 272 -26.21 -18.92 -14.55
N ILE A 273 -26.43 -17.79 -15.23
CA ILE A 273 -26.77 -16.52 -14.58
C ILE A 273 -28.20 -16.55 -14.04
N LYS A 274 -29.16 -17.11 -14.78
CA LYS A 274 -30.55 -17.23 -14.33
C LYS A 274 -30.73 -18.23 -13.17
N ASP A 275 -29.78 -19.15 -12.98
CA ASP A 275 -29.75 -20.13 -11.90
C ASP A 275 -29.16 -19.59 -10.59
N ILE A 276 -28.70 -18.33 -10.55
CA ILE A 276 -28.31 -17.68 -9.29
C ILE A 276 -29.49 -17.75 -8.30
N PRO A 277 -29.29 -18.15 -7.03
CA PRO A 277 -30.37 -18.21 -6.06
C PRO A 277 -31.17 -16.91 -5.97
N ASN A 278 -32.49 -17.04 -5.93
CA ASN A 278 -33.44 -15.93 -5.90
C ASN A 278 -33.41 -14.99 -7.12
N PHE A 279 -32.86 -15.42 -8.27
CA PHE A 279 -32.77 -14.58 -9.47
C PHE A 279 -34.08 -13.84 -9.76
N ASP A 280 -33.97 -12.53 -9.89
CA ASP A 280 -35.08 -11.62 -10.14
C ASP A 280 -34.70 -10.74 -11.35
N ALA A 281 -35.41 -10.93 -12.46
CA ALA A 281 -35.12 -10.24 -13.71
C ALA A 281 -35.27 -8.72 -13.60
N SER A 282 -36.19 -8.23 -12.78
CA SER A 282 -36.40 -6.79 -12.60
C SER A 282 -35.25 -6.16 -11.83
N ILE A 283 -34.82 -6.78 -10.72
CA ILE A 283 -33.65 -6.33 -9.96
C ILE A 283 -32.37 -6.47 -10.80
N PHE A 284 -32.23 -7.56 -11.56
CA PHE A 284 -31.08 -7.76 -12.45
C PHE A 284 -30.99 -6.64 -13.49
N LYS A 285 -32.12 -6.29 -14.13
CA LYS A 285 -32.20 -5.19 -15.09
C LYS A 285 -31.92 -3.83 -14.45
N GLU A 286 -32.42 -3.59 -13.24
CA GLU A 286 -32.17 -2.36 -12.48
C GLU A 286 -30.66 -2.15 -12.22
N ILE A 287 -29.95 -3.22 -11.83
CA ILE A 287 -28.52 -3.14 -11.48
C ILE A 287 -27.62 -3.14 -12.71
N THR A 288 -27.93 -3.94 -13.73
CA THR A 288 -27.02 -4.20 -14.87
C THR A 288 -27.42 -3.50 -16.16
N GLY A 289 -28.66 -3.02 -16.26
CA GLY A 289 -29.24 -2.49 -17.51
C GLY A 289 -29.62 -3.56 -18.54
N ILE A 290 -29.44 -4.86 -18.24
CA ILE A 290 -29.71 -5.96 -19.17
C ILE A 290 -31.16 -6.41 -19.06
N ASP A 291 -31.87 -6.47 -20.19
CA ASP A 291 -33.19 -7.10 -20.25
C ASP A 291 -33.05 -8.58 -20.62
N VAL A 292 -33.54 -9.45 -19.73
CA VAL A 292 -33.39 -10.91 -19.85
C VAL A 292 -34.69 -11.61 -20.29
N ASN A 293 -35.75 -10.83 -20.47
CA ASN A 293 -37.10 -11.26 -20.88
C ASN A 293 -37.32 -11.12 -22.39
#